data_AF-A0A356KUV3-F1
#
_entry.id   AF-A0A356KUV3-F1
#
_cell.length_a   1.000
_cell.length_b   1.000
_cell.length_c   1.000
_cell.angle_alpha   90.00
_cell.angle_beta   90.00
_cell.angle_gamma   90.00
#
_symmetry.space_group_name_H-M   'P 1'
#
loop_
_entity.id
_entity.type
_entity.pdbx_description
1 polymer ?
#
loop_
_entity_poly.entity_id
_entity_poly.type
_entity_poly.pdbx_seq_one_letter_code
_entity_poly.pdbx_strand_id
1 'polypeptide(L)'
;MNAPIADAPLSLRRTLASDLGIVPERTLVLAEADHDLPLDALGLNEGRCLVVRSSSCSLGLDRHGFAERLLQGELVHDVVVWTHTGSATLHAIAREESAPEGAFVETLRFVRERYDWDQLDEQARVELLAQEHALLQLERVWALPLVQLRRKAGQLQLHAWVSDGPEQLWGYDFQTEQFSELSTAAERWKLAQSA
;
A
#
# COMPACT_ATOMS: atom_id res chain seq x y z
N MET A 1 -0.98 -11.96 32.04
CA MET A 1 -1.19 -13.15 31.19
C MET A 1 -2.10 -12.71 30.06
N ASN A 2 -1.54 -12.49 28.88
CA ASN A 2 -2.28 -12.00 27.72
C ASN A 2 -2.95 -13.19 27.02
N ALA A 3 -4.28 -13.16 26.92
CA ALA A 3 -5.01 -14.13 26.12
C ALA A 3 -4.67 -13.91 24.63
N PRO A 4 -4.56 -14.98 23.81
CA PRO A 4 -4.36 -14.85 22.39
C PRO A 4 -5.52 -14.09 21.72
N ILE A 5 -5.18 -13.33 20.67
CA ILE A 5 -6.06 -12.50 19.81
C ILE A 5 -7.32 -13.25 19.28
N ALA A 6 -7.36 -14.58 19.41
CA ALA A 6 -8.37 -15.46 18.86
C ALA A 6 -9.76 -15.39 19.54
N ASP A 7 -9.89 -14.85 20.77
CA ASP A 7 -11.13 -14.98 21.56
C ASP A 7 -12.04 -13.73 21.62
N ALA A 8 -11.71 -12.65 20.90
CA ALA A 8 -12.62 -11.50 20.82
C ALA A 8 -13.90 -11.85 20.02
N PRO A 9 -15.11 -11.46 20.49
CA PRO A 9 -16.37 -11.69 19.77
C PRO A 9 -16.32 -11.16 18.34
N LEU A 10 -16.79 -11.94 17.36
CA LEU A 10 -16.82 -11.55 15.94
C LEU A 10 -17.52 -10.20 15.69
N SER A 11 -18.49 -9.83 16.52
CA SER A 11 -19.21 -8.55 16.45
C SER A 11 -18.36 -7.32 16.81
N LEU A 12 -17.21 -7.52 17.46
CA LEU A 12 -16.25 -6.46 17.84
C LEU A 12 -15.04 -6.38 16.90
N ARG A 13 -14.89 -7.32 15.96
CA ARG A 13 -13.83 -7.30 14.95
C ARG A 13 -14.22 -6.41 13.78
N ARG A 14 -14.35 -5.11 14.03
CA ARG A 14 -14.19 -4.14 12.94
C ARG A 14 -12.74 -4.23 12.49
N THR A 15 -12.52 -4.78 11.30
CA THR A 15 -11.17 -4.83 10.71
C THR A 15 -10.78 -3.44 10.24
N LEU A 16 -9.49 -3.13 10.19
CA LEU A 16 -9.00 -1.83 9.73
C LEU A 16 -9.57 -1.48 8.34
N ALA A 17 -9.65 -2.47 7.43
CA ALA A 17 -10.29 -2.29 6.13
C ALA A 17 -11.72 -1.74 6.24
N SER A 18 -12.55 -2.27 7.15
CA SER A 18 -13.93 -1.79 7.34
C SER A 18 -13.99 -0.37 7.91
N ASP A 19 -13.06 -0.01 8.80
CA ASP A 19 -12.97 1.35 9.35
C ASP A 19 -12.48 2.36 8.31
N LEU A 20 -11.69 1.92 7.33
CA LEU A 20 -11.25 2.70 6.17
C LEU A 20 -12.29 2.72 5.04
N GLY A 21 -13.44 2.09 5.22
CA GLY A 21 -14.48 1.98 4.19
C GLY A 21 -14.14 1.04 3.03
N ILE A 22 -13.06 0.26 3.17
CA ILE A 22 -12.60 -0.72 2.18
C ILE A 22 -13.38 -2.01 2.32
N VAL A 23 -13.88 -2.52 1.20
CA VAL A 23 -14.59 -3.81 1.14
C VAL A 23 -13.64 -4.87 0.61
N PRO A 24 -13.15 -5.82 1.44
CA PRO A 24 -12.13 -6.78 1.03
C PRO A 24 -12.48 -7.54 -0.26
N GLU A 25 -13.73 -8.00 -0.38
CA GLU A 25 -14.29 -8.74 -1.54
C GLU A 25 -14.26 -7.95 -2.85
N ARG A 26 -14.01 -6.64 -2.74
CA ARG A 26 -13.97 -5.68 -3.82
C ARG A 26 -12.64 -4.93 -3.87
N THR A 27 -11.62 -5.45 -3.20
CA THR A 27 -10.30 -4.81 -3.12
C THR A 27 -9.29 -5.56 -3.99
N LEU A 28 -8.50 -4.79 -4.75
CA LEU A 28 -7.27 -5.22 -5.38
C LEU A 28 -6.08 -4.64 -4.61
N VAL A 29 -5.21 -5.49 -4.10
CA VAL A 29 -3.96 -5.09 -3.45
C VAL A 29 -2.79 -5.36 -4.38
N LEU A 30 -1.99 -4.34 -4.66
CA LEU A 30 -0.75 -4.40 -5.41
C LEU A 30 0.39 -4.24 -4.41
N ALA A 31 1.23 -5.25 -4.25
CA ALA A 31 2.25 -5.22 -3.21
C ALA A 31 3.56 -5.88 -3.61
N GLU A 32 4.61 -5.64 -2.82
CA GLU A 32 5.93 -6.22 -3.04
C GLU A 32 5.92 -7.72 -2.73
N ALA A 33 6.73 -8.49 -3.45
CA ALA A 33 6.71 -9.94 -3.38
C ALA A 33 7.48 -10.53 -2.18
N ASP A 34 8.41 -9.77 -1.60
CA ASP A 34 9.40 -10.23 -0.64
C ASP A 34 9.01 -10.00 0.83
N HIS A 35 7.78 -9.50 1.10
CA HIS A 35 7.33 -9.21 2.45
C HIS A 35 6.05 -9.94 2.84
N ASP A 36 6.07 -10.53 4.04
CA ASP A 36 4.90 -11.05 4.72
C ASP A 36 4.04 -9.87 5.18
N LEU A 37 3.23 -9.37 4.26
CA LEU A 37 2.27 -8.31 4.54
C LEU A 37 1.28 -8.81 5.61
N PRO A 38 0.94 -7.99 6.62
CA PRO A 38 -0.04 -8.32 7.65
C PRO A 38 -1.49 -8.26 7.12
N LEU A 39 -1.73 -8.76 5.90
CA LEU A 39 -3.00 -8.74 5.20
C LEU A 39 -4.12 -9.36 6.05
N ASP A 40 -3.84 -10.44 6.76
CA ASP A 40 -4.79 -11.07 7.70
C ASP A 40 -5.20 -10.13 8.83
N ALA A 41 -4.26 -9.38 9.41
CA ALA A 41 -4.54 -8.43 10.48
C ALA A 41 -5.40 -7.26 9.99
N LEU A 42 -5.29 -6.91 8.70
CA LEU A 42 -6.12 -5.88 8.07
C LEU A 42 -7.45 -6.40 7.54
N GLY A 43 -7.66 -7.71 7.52
CA GLY A 43 -8.81 -8.37 6.91
C GLY A 43 -8.79 -8.35 5.38
N LEU A 44 -7.62 -8.17 4.77
CA LEU A 44 -7.34 -8.12 3.32
C LEU A 44 -6.57 -9.36 2.86
N ASN A 45 -6.92 -10.54 3.36
CA ASN A 45 -6.17 -11.75 3.06
C ASN A 45 -6.49 -12.38 1.71
N GLU A 46 -5.57 -13.22 1.24
CA GLU A 46 -5.71 -14.04 0.04
C GLU A 46 -6.88 -15.02 0.24
N GLY A 47 -8.01 -14.71 -0.40
CA GLY A 47 -9.28 -15.42 -0.20
C GLY A 47 -10.46 -14.46 0.01
N ARG A 48 -10.18 -13.23 0.46
CA ARG A 48 -11.18 -12.15 0.51
C ARG A 48 -10.90 -11.04 -0.49
N CYS A 49 -9.65 -10.73 -0.80
CA CYS A 49 -9.31 -9.74 -1.82
C CYS A 49 -8.48 -10.36 -2.95
N LEU A 50 -8.35 -9.61 -4.04
CA LEU A 50 -7.40 -9.93 -5.11
C LEU A 50 -6.04 -9.34 -4.73
N VAL A 51 -5.01 -10.18 -4.63
CA VAL A 51 -3.65 -9.73 -4.31
C VAL A 51 -2.74 -10.01 -5.50
N VAL A 52 -2.01 -9.00 -5.96
CA VAL A 52 -0.98 -9.10 -6.99
C VAL A 52 0.35 -8.72 -6.36
N ARG A 53 1.23 -9.71 -6.24
CA ARG A 53 2.59 -9.53 -5.72
C ARG A 53 3.60 -9.45 -6.86
N SER A 54 4.43 -8.42 -6.87
CA SER A 54 5.53 -8.28 -7.83
C SER A 54 6.72 -7.57 -7.18
N SER A 55 7.92 -7.76 -7.72
CA SER A 55 9.16 -7.18 -7.15
C SER A 55 9.23 -5.65 -7.19
N SER A 56 8.21 -4.97 -7.71
CA SER A 56 8.16 -3.50 -7.82
C SER A 56 6.76 -2.94 -7.60
N CYS A 57 5.89 -3.71 -6.92
CA CYS A 57 4.48 -3.37 -6.69
C CYS A 57 3.72 -2.91 -7.96
N SER A 58 4.24 -3.28 -9.14
CA SER A 58 3.76 -2.76 -10.41
C SER A 58 2.82 -3.78 -11.04
N LEU A 59 1.78 -3.28 -11.70
CA LEU A 59 0.79 -4.09 -12.40
C LEU A 59 1.32 -4.79 -13.66
N GLY A 60 2.61 -4.68 -13.96
CA GLY A 60 3.16 -5.10 -15.25
C GLY A 60 2.39 -4.43 -16.39
N LEU A 61 2.25 -3.10 -16.35
CA LEU A 61 1.50 -2.31 -17.35
C LEU A 61 2.10 -2.43 -18.76
N ASP A 62 3.34 -2.92 -18.85
CA ASP A 62 4.04 -3.34 -20.05
C ASP A 62 3.47 -4.63 -20.67
N ARG A 63 2.67 -5.42 -19.95
CA ARG A 63 2.02 -6.63 -20.44
C ARG A 63 0.57 -6.36 -20.84
N HIS A 64 0.38 -6.11 -22.14
CA HIS A 64 -0.88 -5.88 -22.84
C HIS A 64 -2.14 -6.40 -22.12
N GLY A 65 -2.89 -5.48 -21.49
CA GLY A 65 -4.25 -5.69 -21.01
C GLY A 65 -4.43 -6.53 -19.74
N PHE A 66 -3.37 -6.94 -19.04
CA PHE A 66 -3.53 -7.67 -17.76
C PHE A 66 -4.18 -6.81 -16.67
N ALA A 67 -3.67 -5.59 -16.47
CA ALA A 67 -4.24 -4.61 -15.54
C ALA A 67 -5.69 -4.27 -15.87
N GLU A 68 -5.99 -3.99 -17.15
CA GLU A 68 -7.36 -3.71 -17.56
C GLU A 68 -8.28 -4.90 -17.35
N ARG A 69 -7.85 -6.14 -17.64
CA ARG A 69 -8.66 -7.34 -17.38
C ARG A 69 -8.93 -7.56 -15.89
N LEU A 70 -7.95 -7.31 -15.02
CA LEU A 70 -8.15 -7.35 -13.56
C LEU A 70 -9.18 -6.32 -13.09
N LEU A 71 -9.23 -5.16 -13.75
CA LEU A 71 -10.09 -4.02 -13.38
C LEU A 71 -11.43 -3.98 -14.15
N GLN A 72 -11.56 -4.76 -15.22
CA GLN A 72 -12.75 -4.89 -16.07
C GLN A 72 -13.92 -5.58 -15.36
N GLY A 73 -13.65 -6.35 -14.31
CA GLY A 73 -14.72 -6.85 -13.44
C GLY A 73 -15.33 -5.72 -12.63
N GLU A 74 -16.67 -5.62 -12.60
CA GLU A 74 -17.43 -4.71 -11.71
C GLU A 74 -17.18 -4.98 -10.21
N LEU A 75 -16.41 -6.02 -9.88
CA LEU A 75 -16.15 -6.46 -8.53
C LEU A 75 -15.14 -5.56 -7.81
N VAL A 76 -14.15 -4.96 -8.48
CA VAL A 76 -13.12 -4.16 -7.78
C VAL A 76 -13.58 -2.72 -7.58
N HIS A 77 -13.76 -2.28 -6.33
CA HIS A 77 -14.07 -0.90 -5.92
C HIS A 77 -12.88 -0.18 -5.30
N ASP A 78 -11.91 -0.92 -4.75
CA ASP A 78 -10.74 -0.37 -4.08
C ASP A 78 -9.49 -0.92 -4.74
N VAL A 79 -8.53 -0.05 -5.07
CA VAL A 79 -7.17 -0.46 -5.42
C VAL A 79 -6.21 0.11 -4.39
N VAL A 80 -5.45 -0.76 -3.73
CA VAL A 80 -4.42 -0.41 -2.77
C VAL A 80 -3.06 -0.70 -3.39
N VAL A 81 -2.21 0.31 -3.53
CA VAL A 81 -0.77 0.13 -3.79
C VAL A 81 -0.07 0.14 -2.44
N TRP A 82 0.65 -0.92 -2.12
CA TRP A 82 1.31 -1.11 -0.84
C TRP A 82 2.81 -1.30 -1.03
N THR A 83 3.62 -0.43 -0.42
CA THR A 83 5.07 -0.60 -0.29
C THR A 83 5.48 -0.71 1.18
N HIS A 84 6.73 -1.09 1.47
CA HIS A 84 7.20 -1.17 2.84
C HIS A 84 8.66 -0.77 2.97
N THR A 85 9.02 -0.18 4.11
CA THR A 85 10.38 0.28 4.41
C THR A 85 11.36 -0.89 4.55
N GLY A 86 10.89 -2.05 5.01
CA GLY A 86 11.72 -3.27 5.16
C GLY A 86 12.15 -3.95 3.85
N SER A 87 11.93 -3.34 2.68
CA SER A 87 12.30 -3.93 1.38
C SER A 87 13.81 -3.96 1.24
N ALA A 88 14.35 -5.16 1.01
CA ALA A 88 15.77 -5.34 0.77
C ALA A 88 16.22 -4.56 -0.48
N THR A 89 15.33 -4.45 -1.47
CA THR A 89 15.54 -3.65 -2.68
C THR A 89 15.68 -2.17 -2.35
N LEU A 90 14.78 -1.62 -1.54
CA LEU A 90 14.83 -0.21 -1.15
C LEU A 90 16.08 0.12 -0.34
N HIS A 91 16.47 -0.74 0.60
CA HIS A 91 17.71 -0.58 1.36
C HIS A 91 18.95 -0.60 0.45
N ALA A 92 19.02 -1.55 -0.50
CA ALA A 92 20.15 -1.63 -1.43
C ALA A 92 20.25 -0.38 -2.33
N ILE A 93 19.13 0.17 -2.76
CA ILE A 93 19.08 1.43 -3.54
C ILE A 93 19.49 2.62 -2.65
N ALA A 94 18.96 2.73 -1.43
CA ALA A 94 19.25 3.83 -0.51
C ALA A 94 20.73 3.90 -0.10
N ARG A 95 21.38 2.74 0.01
CA ARG A 95 22.83 2.60 0.25
C ARG A 95 23.70 2.72 -1.02
N GLU A 96 23.07 2.82 -2.19
CA GLU A 96 23.75 2.82 -3.49
C GLU A 96 24.58 1.55 -3.75
N GLU A 97 24.21 0.43 -3.13
CA GLU A 97 24.83 -0.88 -3.27
C GLU A 97 24.31 -1.63 -4.51
N SER A 98 23.16 -1.21 -5.05
CA SER A 98 22.55 -1.77 -6.24
C SER A 98 22.01 -0.68 -7.15
N ALA A 99 22.13 -0.89 -8.46
CA ALA A 99 21.41 -0.06 -9.43
C ALA A 99 19.91 -0.40 -9.36
N PRO A 100 19.01 0.59 -9.34
CA PRO A 100 17.58 0.31 -9.40
C PRO A 100 17.23 -0.36 -10.73
N GLU A 101 16.24 -1.26 -10.70
CA GLU A 101 15.71 -1.91 -11.88
C GLU A 101 14.20 -1.65 -12.03
N GLY A 102 13.70 -1.77 -13.26
CA GLY A 102 12.27 -1.63 -13.55
C GLY A 102 11.67 -0.31 -13.06
N ALA A 103 10.58 -0.39 -12.31
CA ALA A 103 9.86 0.79 -11.84
C ALA A 103 10.65 1.64 -10.83
N PHE A 104 11.63 1.06 -10.12
CA PHE A 104 12.45 1.80 -9.17
C PHE A 104 13.41 2.79 -9.84
N VAL A 105 13.76 2.58 -11.12
CA VAL A 105 14.60 3.53 -11.88
C VAL A 105 13.93 4.90 -11.93
N GLU A 106 12.62 4.92 -12.23
CA GLU A 106 11.85 6.15 -12.31
C GLU A 106 11.64 6.78 -10.92
N THR A 107 11.41 5.96 -9.89
CA THR A 107 11.31 6.43 -8.51
C THR A 107 12.61 7.10 -8.04
N LEU A 108 13.76 6.46 -8.21
CA LEU A 108 15.04 7.03 -7.78
C LEU A 108 15.34 8.34 -8.53
N ARG A 109 15.09 8.37 -9.85
CA ARG A 109 15.27 9.59 -10.65
C ARG A 109 14.38 10.71 -10.11
N PHE A 110 13.09 10.43 -9.92
CA PHE A 110 12.13 11.40 -9.41
C PHE A 110 12.55 11.96 -8.05
N VAL A 111 12.95 11.08 -7.13
CA VAL A 111 13.36 11.47 -5.79
C VAL A 111 14.60 12.36 -5.83
N ARG A 112 15.62 11.99 -6.61
CA ARG A 112 16.85 12.79 -6.76
C ARG A 112 16.63 14.13 -7.44
N GLU A 113 15.62 14.27 -8.29
CA GLU A 113 15.27 15.53 -8.95
C GLU A 113 14.50 16.50 -8.05
N ARG A 114 13.77 16.00 -7.03
CA ARG A 114 12.82 16.79 -6.24
C ARG A 114 13.20 17.00 -4.79
N TYR A 115 14.08 16.17 -4.25
CA TYR A 115 14.47 16.18 -2.85
C TYR A 115 15.98 16.31 -2.71
N ASP A 116 16.43 16.83 -1.57
CA ASP A 116 17.85 16.90 -1.20
C ASP A 116 18.39 15.52 -0.81
N TRP A 117 18.34 14.55 -1.74
CA TRP A 117 18.69 13.14 -1.54
C TRP A 117 20.03 12.94 -0.81
N ASP A 118 21.03 13.73 -1.20
CA ASP A 118 22.38 13.65 -0.64
C ASP A 118 22.47 14.11 0.82
N GLN A 119 21.47 14.87 1.32
CA GLN A 119 21.39 15.34 2.72
C GLN A 119 20.61 14.37 3.62
N LEU A 120 19.89 13.41 3.04
CA LEU A 120 19.12 12.42 3.79
C LEU A 120 20.04 11.30 4.29
N ASP A 121 19.77 10.82 5.50
CA ASP A 121 20.36 9.57 5.99
C ASP A 121 19.73 8.34 5.32
N GLU A 122 20.28 7.16 5.55
CA GLU A 122 19.80 5.93 4.93
C GLU A 122 18.31 5.68 5.23
N GLN A 123 17.88 5.87 6.48
CA GLN A 123 16.51 5.58 6.88
C GLN A 123 15.53 6.52 6.19
N ALA A 124 15.83 7.82 6.17
CA ALA A 124 15.03 8.81 5.47
C ALA A 124 14.99 8.56 3.95
N ARG A 125 16.09 8.06 3.35
CA ARG A 125 16.11 7.64 1.94
C ARG A 125 15.19 6.46 1.69
N VAL A 126 15.19 5.44 2.56
CA VAL A 126 14.32 4.27 2.44
C VAL A 126 12.85 4.66 2.57
N GLU A 127 12.51 5.46 3.58
CA GLU A 127 11.15 5.95 3.79
C GLU A 127 10.65 6.77 2.59
N LEU A 128 11.47 7.70 2.11
CA LEU A 128 11.14 8.52 0.95
C LEU A 128 10.96 7.67 -0.31
N LEU A 129 11.85 6.70 -0.56
CA LEU A 129 11.70 5.78 -1.68
C LEU A 129 10.42 4.96 -1.56
N ALA A 130 10.08 4.42 -0.38
CA ALA A 130 8.88 3.62 -0.18
C ALA A 130 7.60 4.43 -0.48
N GLN A 131 7.52 5.65 0.07
CA GLN A 131 6.40 6.58 -0.12
C GLN A 131 6.26 6.98 -1.58
N GLU A 132 7.33 7.49 -2.21
CA GLU A 132 7.29 7.95 -3.59
C GLU A 132 7.09 6.81 -4.57
N HIS A 133 7.59 5.61 -4.26
CA HIS A 133 7.31 4.44 -5.08
C HIS A 133 5.83 4.08 -5.08
N ALA A 134 5.17 4.09 -3.91
CA ALA A 134 3.74 3.84 -3.80
C ALA A 134 2.93 4.87 -4.60
N LEU A 135 3.27 6.15 -4.48
CA LEU A 135 2.59 7.23 -5.20
C LEU A 135 2.77 7.13 -6.72
N LEU A 136 3.98 6.87 -7.20
CA LEU A 136 4.25 6.72 -8.63
C LEU A 136 3.56 5.49 -9.22
N GLN A 137 3.50 4.36 -8.50
CA GLN A 137 2.71 3.21 -8.94
C GLN A 137 1.21 3.55 -8.94
N LEU A 138 0.71 4.29 -7.94
CA LEU A 138 -0.68 4.72 -7.91
C LEU A 138 -1.03 5.65 -9.07
N GLU A 139 -0.14 6.58 -9.43
CA GLU A 139 -0.28 7.46 -10.59
C GLU A 139 -0.39 6.65 -11.89
N ARG A 140 0.45 5.61 -12.03
CA ARG A 140 0.38 4.68 -13.16
C ARG A 140 -0.95 3.93 -13.22
N VAL A 141 -1.50 3.48 -12.09
CA VAL A 141 -2.86 2.90 -12.04
C VAL A 141 -3.90 3.94 -12.44
N TRP A 142 -3.80 5.16 -11.91
CA TRP A 142 -4.70 6.27 -12.22
C TRP A 142 -4.70 6.60 -13.72
N ALA A 143 -3.57 6.50 -14.39
CA ALA A 143 -3.42 6.80 -15.82
C ALA A 143 -4.20 5.83 -16.73
N LEU A 144 -4.67 4.69 -16.24
CA LEU A 144 -5.42 3.71 -17.04
C LEU A 144 -6.80 4.27 -17.44
N PRO A 145 -7.20 4.21 -18.72
CA PRO A 145 -8.48 4.79 -19.18
C PRO A 145 -9.70 4.27 -18.42
N LEU A 146 -9.74 2.96 -18.13
CA LEU A 146 -10.82 2.35 -17.36
C LEU A 146 -10.87 2.86 -15.91
N VAL A 147 -9.71 3.03 -15.27
CA VAL A 147 -9.61 3.58 -13.92
C VAL A 147 -10.15 5.00 -13.90
N GLN A 148 -9.72 5.84 -14.84
CA GLN A 148 -10.22 7.21 -14.96
C GLN A 148 -11.74 7.26 -15.12
N LEU A 149 -12.30 6.41 -15.98
CA LEU A 149 -13.74 6.31 -16.21
C LEU A 149 -14.49 5.95 -14.92
N ARG A 150 -14.05 4.89 -14.23
CA ARG A 150 -14.72 4.39 -13.01
C ARG A 150 -14.58 5.35 -11.83
N ARG A 151 -13.43 6.02 -11.70
CA ARG A 151 -13.23 7.04 -10.65
C ARG A 151 -14.11 8.27 -10.86
N LYS A 152 -14.24 8.75 -12.11
CA LYS A 152 -15.17 9.85 -12.44
C LYS A 152 -16.62 9.48 -12.13
N ALA A 153 -16.98 8.21 -12.24
CA ALA A 153 -18.29 7.70 -11.86
C ALA A 153 -18.46 7.39 -10.36
N GLY A 154 -17.43 7.60 -9.52
CA GLY A 154 -17.46 7.28 -8.09
C GLY A 154 -17.47 5.77 -7.79
N GLN A 155 -17.08 4.93 -8.75
CA GLN A 155 -17.15 3.46 -8.68
C GLN A 155 -15.82 2.80 -8.30
N LEU A 156 -14.74 3.60 -8.18
CA LEU A 156 -13.43 3.11 -7.83
C LEU A 156 -12.71 4.13 -6.93
N GLN A 157 -12.04 3.64 -5.90
CA GLN A 157 -11.15 4.39 -5.02
C GLN A 157 -9.73 3.85 -5.14
N LEU A 158 -8.76 4.74 -4.94
CA LEU A 158 -7.33 4.43 -5.04
C LEU A 158 -6.68 4.82 -3.72
N HIS A 159 -5.83 3.94 -3.21
CA HIS A 159 -5.16 4.09 -1.92
C HIS A 159 -3.67 3.79 -2.10
N ALA A 160 -2.80 4.63 -1.54
CA ALA A 160 -1.37 4.33 -1.43
C ALA A 160 -1.03 4.13 0.05
N TRP A 161 -0.50 2.96 0.38
CA TRP A 161 -0.12 2.58 1.73
C TRP A 161 1.38 2.27 1.81
N VAL A 162 1.96 2.59 2.95
CA VAL A 162 3.33 2.24 3.32
C VAL A 162 3.27 1.53 4.67
N SER A 163 4.07 0.49 4.87
CA SER A 163 4.26 -0.12 6.18
C SER A 163 5.72 -0.11 6.63
N ASP A 164 5.92 -0.08 7.93
CA ASP A 164 7.20 -0.08 8.64
C ASP A 164 7.09 -1.12 9.74
N GLY A 165 7.26 -2.37 9.31
CA GLY A 165 6.93 -3.54 10.10
C GLY A 165 5.45 -3.95 10.09
N PRO A 166 5.09 -4.98 10.86
CA PRO A 166 3.81 -5.66 10.75
C PRO A 166 2.63 -4.93 11.41
N GLU A 167 2.89 -3.95 12.28
CA GLU A 167 1.85 -3.27 13.06
C GLU A 167 1.67 -1.81 12.67
N GLN A 168 2.58 -1.25 11.87
CA GLN A 168 2.55 0.16 11.53
C GLN A 168 2.23 0.33 10.04
N LEU A 169 1.13 1.01 9.78
CA LEU A 169 0.59 1.23 8.44
C LEU A 169 0.21 2.69 8.29
N TRP A 170 0.73 3.30 7.23
CA TRP A 170 0.45 4.68 6.86
C TRP A 170 -0.29 4.70 5.54
N GLY A 171 -1.25 5.60 5.41
CA GLY A 171 -2.00 5.82 4.20
C GLY A 171 -1.83 7.26 3.73
N TYR A 172 -1.73 7.42 2.42
CA TYR A 172 -1.67 8.74 1.81
C TYR A 172 -3.05 9.39 1.81
N ASP A 173 -3.15 10.56 2.44
CA ASP A 173 -4.32 11.41 2.38
C ASP A 173 -4.15 12.46 1.26
N PHE A 174 -5.01 12.38 0.25
CA PHE A 174 -5.01 13.31 -0.89
C PHE A 174 -5.43 14.74 -0.54
N GLN A 175 -6.10 14.97 0.59
CA GLN A 175 -6.49 16.31 1.03
C GLN A 175 -5.32 17.04 1.68
N THR A 176 -4.53 16.33 2.48
CA THR A 176 -3.37 16.90 3.17
C THR A 176 -2.06 16.70 2.41
N GLU A 177 -2.07 15.88 1.36
CA GLU A 177 -0.90 15.49 0.57
C GLU A 177 0.21 14.86 1.42
N GLN A 178 -0.18 14.04 2.41
CA GLN A 178 0.73 13.46 3.39
C GLN A 178 0.37 12.02 3.71
N PHE A 179 1.39 11.21 3.99
CA PHE A 179 1.19 9.94 4.67
C PHE A 179 0.88 10.18 6.14
N SER A 180 -0.21 9.59 6.61
CA SER A 180 -0.61 9.62 8.01
C SER A 180 -0.86 8.21 8.52
N GLU A 181 -0.61 7.98 9.80
CA GLU A 181 -0.87 6.68 10.40
C GLU A 181 -2.35 6.34 10.25
N LEU A 182 -2.64 5.18 9.67
CA LEU A 182 -4.00 4.68 9.57
C LEU A 182 -4.36 4.16 10.96
N SER A 183 -4.84 5.08 11.81
CA SER A 183 -5.08 4.91 13.25
C SER A 183 -5.41 3.45 13.55
N THR A 184 -4.45 2.74 14.13
CA THR A 184 -4.59 1.30 14.29
C THR A 184 -5.81 1.02 15.16
N ALA A 185 -6.56 -0.03 14.84
CA ALA A 185 -7.56 -0.57 15.76
C ALA A 185 -6.94 -0.85 17.15
N ALA A 186 -5.61 -0.98 17.25
CA ALA A 186 -4.83 -1.10 18.46
C ALA A 186 -4.84 0.15 19.37
N GLU A 187 -4.83 1.38 18.82
CA GLU A 187 -5.00 2.60 19.63
C GLU A 187 -6.42 2.72 20.20
N ARG A 188 -7.43 2.41 19.39
CA ARG A 188 -8.84 2.37 19.82
C ARG A 188 -9.09 1.27 20.86
N TRP A 189 -8.40 0.13 20.74
CA TRP A 189 -8.44 -0.95 21.72
C TRP A 189 -7.77 -0.59 23.05
N LYS A 190 -6.61 0.08 23.04
CA LYS A 190 -5.97 0.61 24.26
C LYS A 190 -6.84 1.65 24.96
N LEU A 191 -7.52 2.51 24.20
CA LEU A 191 -8.48 3.49 24.74
C LEU A 191 -9.74 2.83 25.33
N ALA A 192 -10.27 1.78 24.69
CA ALA A 192 -11.44 1.04 25.18
C ALA A 192 -11.16 0.17 26.43
N GLN A 193 -9.90 -0.14 26.74
CA GLN A 193 -9.49 -0.79 27.99
C GLN A 193 -9.20 0.18 29.13
N SER A 194 -9.10 1.47 28.82
CA SER A 194 -8.77 2.54 29.77
C SER A 194 -9.98 3.40 30.17
N ALA A 195 -11.17 3.06 29.67
CA ALA A 195 -12.47 3.66 29.97
C ALA A 195 -13.37 2.63 30.64
#